data_AF-A0A238BTC5-F1
#
_entry.id   AF-A0A238BTC5-F1
#
_cell.length_a   1.000
_cell.length_b   1.000
_cell.length_c   1.000
_cell.angle_alpha   90.00
_cell.angle_beta   90.00
_cell.angle_gamma   90.00
#
_symmetry.space_group_name_H-M   'P 1'
#
loop_
_entity.id
_entity.type
_entity.pdbx_description
1 polymer ?
#
loop_
_entity_poly.entity_id
_entity_poly.type
_entity_poly.pdbx_seq_one_letter_code
_entity_poly.pdbx_strand_id
1 'polypeptide(L)'
;MKCEQDLDGENKNGTAATACTHQGATSTVTDRRRKWRIEVSNECTRLNIPEGVQAFLVSIEDNILMNNIRNVVKNLEKRILDVNKNCSFLIPKPCGSYELDDSYCLSDGIVDQTEENSKKRRSLFQIGIYVEPFLEARAQIIALLTFSQKDEVRSQVEQVLQEFVLDFLSRHTRAVGELYNNDMLNLRTLLHSIRDELLKLSAVYNSLSVIITTNIWNYRAVDCFLDRFLTTTLYTELRPHSVKQVIGRLQHAVLAIFERYFDRLFSIGEIDPVLENEFIFRSMNDSIVIQTRRTRCLFWSKPLIKYVENGALNAHRLRTGNCDYEAPDKFSVYLRKALRLKDNCCFITSQKITRSMEYACEKCAKNNSSLLFRCILENSALFQVLKEMESIYTGFALREMAFDLFGATRTSQYCNIVLSFQKSLQLSGFPPEICERWTIWCGSNLLDNLVIKPQLSWPLHYLIEDKLLSTLNLCLLFLLRLLQAQEALSAVRIDLATMKELNISRQRLNHLICFIAQPLTAISEIFFTHLQAMLTKKFALVSESKTLEEAQHILKDLNMHLTNLITRSGSRGLIHDAITKLCDRAAEVELRVRMDTISLHDIEKMLKVVKREKDLLVGLGRSMHGTIFTLLQPLLT
;
A
#
# COMPACT_ATOMS: atom_id res chain seq x y z
N MET A 1 -18.08 -37.50 25.27
CA MET A 1 -19.16 -38.44 25.62
C MET A 1 -20.33 -37.61 26.15
N LYS A 2 -21.57 -37.99 25.82
CA LYS A 2 -22.82 -37.22 25.76
C LYS A 2 -23.43 -36.68 27.08
N CYS A 3 -24.23 -35.58 26.92
CA CYS A 3 -25.51 -35.18 27.57
C CYS A 3 -25.52 -34.95 29.10
N GLU A 4 -26.36 -34.12 29.74
CA GLU A 4 -27.49 -33.20 29.45
C GLU A 4 -27.81 -32.46 30.79
N GLN A 5 -28.05 -31.14 30.78
CA GLN A 5 -29.30 -30.41 31.10
C GLN A 5 -29.77 -30.24 32.57
N ASP A 6 -29.86 -28.94 32.94
CA ASP A 6 -30.95 -28.15 33.56
C ASP A 6 -31.44 -28.41 35.01
N LEU A 7 -31.39 -27.35 35.86
CA LEU A 7 -32.56 -26.53 36.26
C LEU A 7 -32.29 -25.62 37.50
N ASP A 8 -32.46 -24.32 37.28
CA ASP A 8 -33.16 -23.25 38.05
C ASP A 8 -33.07 -23.08 39.58
N GLY A 9 -32.90 -21.79 39.98
CA GLY A 9 -33.98 -21.11 40.73
C GLY A 9 -33.68 -20.49 42.11
N GLU A 10 -33.24 -19.22 42.09
CA GLU A 10 -33.52 -18.09 43.02
C GLU A 10 -33.39 -18.16 44.55
N ASN A 11 -32.77 -17.10 45.12
CA ASN A 11 -32.58 -16.85 46.55
C ASN A 11 -32.94 -15.39 46.94
N LYS A 12 -33.99 -15.25 47.76
CA LYS A 12 -34.14 -14.50 49.04
C LYS A 12 -33.91 -12.97 49.19
N ASN A 13 -34.96 -12.35 49.79
CA ASN A 13 -35.03 -11.47 51.00
C ASN A 13 -34.22 -10.14 51.02
N GLY A 14 -34.61 -9.05 51.69
CA GLY A 14 -35.57 -8.79 52.77
C GLY A 14 -35.37 -7.35 53.31
N THR A 15 -36.21 -6.98 54.28
CA THR A 15 -36.73 -5.64 54.63
C THR A 15 -35.99 -4.88 55.75
N ALA A 16 -36.24 -3.55 55.84
CA ALA A 16 -36.67 -2.77 57.04
C ALA A 16 -35.72 -1.73 57.71
N ALA A 17 -36.23 -0.49 57.87
CA ALA A 17 -36.27 0.39 59.07
C ALA A 17 -36.66 1.86 58.66
N THR A 18 -37.85 2.41 58.98
CA THR A 18 -38.26 3.29 60.13
C THR A 18 -37.38 4.53 60.41
N ALA A 19 -37.82 5.72 60.83
CA ALA A 19 -39.03 6.57 60.80
C ALA A 19 -38.72 7.83 61.69
N CYS A 20 -39.36 9.00 61.40
CA CYS A 20 -39.62 10.15 62.32
C CYS A 20 -38.43 11.07 62.73
N THR A 21 -38.51 12.40 62.94
CA THR A 21 -39.59 13.42 63.00
C THR A 21 -38.99 14.85 63.07
N HIS A 22 -39.87 15.87 62.93
CA HIS A 22 -39.79 17.29 63.35
C HIS A 22 -39.51 18.32 62.24
N GLN A 23 -40.17 19.50 62.15
CA GLN A 23 -41.46 20.06 62.59
C GLN A 23 -41.45 21.54 62.13
N GLY A 24 -42.61 22.09 61.73
CA GLY A 24 -42.88 23.54 61.59
C GLY A 24 -42.76 24.07 60.15
N ALA A 25 -43.69 24.84 59.59
CA ALA A 25 -44.96 25.38 60.04
C ALA A 25 -45.84 25.64 58.79
N THR A 26 -47.14 25.42 58.90
CA THR A 26 -48.13 25.70 57.85
C THR A 26 -48.73 27.11 58.00
N SER A 27 -48.67 27.90 56.93
CA SER A 27 -49.59 29.02 56.67
C SER A 27 -50.03 28.96 55.21
N THR A 28 -51.33 29.06 54.98
CA THR A 28 -52.03 28.84 53.70
C THR A 28 -52.16 30.10 52.82
N VAL A 29 -52.04 29.89 51.49
CA VAL A 29 -52.67 30.62 50.34
C VAL A 29 -52.00 31.97 49.97
N THR A 30 -51.64 32.37 48.73
CA THR A 30 -52.05 32.10 47.33
C THR A 30 -50.87 32.13 46.34
N ASP A 31 -50.92 31.23 45.36
CA ASP A 31 -50.59 31.29 43.91
C ASP A 31 -49.42 32.09 43.30
N ARG A 32 -48.83 31.45 42.28
CA ARG A 32 -47.92 31.90 41.19
C ARG A 32 -46.38 31.77 41.35
N ARG A 33 -45.85 30.91 40.46
CA ARG A 33 -44.45 30.76 39.95
C ARG A 33 -43.49 29.90 40.78
N ARG A 34 -43.35 28.62 40.41
CA ARG A 34 -42.26 27.73 40.87
C ARG A 34 -40.94 28.09 40.19
N LYS A 35 -39.99 28.60 40.98
CA LYS A 35 -38.54 28.46 40.74
C LYS A 35 -38.11 27.08 41.26
N TRP A 36 -37.32 26.34 40.49
CA TRP A 36 -36.65 25.14 40.98
C TRP A 36 -35.30 25.55 41.60
N ARG A 37 -35.06 25.10 42.82
CA ARG A 37 -33.77 25.16 43.54
C ARG A 37 -33.29 23.70 43.63
N ILE A 38 -32.12 23.38 43.07
CA ILE A 38 -31.54 22.04 43.16
C ILE A 38 -30.39 22.11 44.18
N GLU A 39 -30.53 21.33 45.25
CA GLU A 39 -29.46 21.05 46.20
C GLU A 39 -28.58 19.92 45.65
N VAL A 40 -27.26 20.12 45.68
CA VAL A 40 -26.27 19.12 45.27
C VAL A 40 -25.72 18.47 46.53
N SER A 41 -26.05 17.20 46.77
CA SER A 41 -25.34 16.34 47.73
C SER A 41 -24.31 15.50 46.98
N ASN A 42 -23.03 15.77 47.23
CA ASN A 42 -21.88 15.01 46.74
C ASN A 42 -21.74 13.69 47.51
N GLU A 43 -21.56 12.56 46.82
CA GLU A 43 -20.71 11.46 47.30
C GLU A 43 -20.34 10.44 46.21
N CYS A 44 -19.01 10.26 46.03
CA CYS A 44 -18.24 9.11 45.49
C CYS A 44 -18.33 8.76 43.98
N THR A 45 -17.26 8.36 43.26
CA THR A 45 -15.91 7.83 43.61
C THR A 45 -14.93 8.04 42.43
N ARG A 46 -13.66 8.33 42.75
CA ARG A 46 -12.54 8.55 41.81
C ARG A 46 -12.10 7.26 41.09
N LEU A 47 -11.83 7.36 39.79
CA LEU A 47 -10.89 6.51 39.05
C LEU A 47 -9.75 7.41 38.54
N ASN A 48 -8.52 7.14 38.96
CA ASN A 48 -7.31 7.85 38.53
C ASN A 48 -6.84 7.33 37.16
N ILE A 49 -6.55 8.23 36.21
CA ILE A 49 -5.86 7.96 34.94
C ILE A 49 -4.58 8.82 34.89
N PRO A 50 -3.43 8.31 34.40
CA PRO A 50 -2.13 8.98 34.49
C PRO A 50 -2.04 10.24 33.60
N GLU A 51 -1.31 11.23 34.10
CA GLU A 51 -1.13 12.55 33.50
C GLU A 51 -0.46 12.50 32.12
N GLY A 52 -1.08 13.14 31.11
CA GLY A 52 -0.45 13.38 29.80
C GLY A 52 -1.36 13.48 28.57
N VAL A 53 -2.66 13.16 28.68
CA VAL A 53 -3.61 13.26 27.56
C VAL A 53 -4.87 13.97 28.07
N GLN A 54 -5.23 15.11 27.46
CA GLN A 54 -6.56 15.70 27.63
C GLN A 54 -7.58 14.74 26.98
N ALA A 55 -8.06 13.78 27.78
CA ALA A 55 -9.30 13.09 27.52
C ALA A 55 -10.42 14.14 27.60
N PHE A 56 -11.25 14.23 26.56
CA PHE A 56 -12.52 14.92 26.65
C PHE A 56 -13.36 14.19 27.70
N LEU A 57 -13.34 14.72 28.92
CA LEU A 57 -14.18 14.27 30.03
C LEU A 57 -15.63 14.47 29.61
N VAL A 58 -16.27 13.36 29.27
CA VAL A 58 -17.72 13.19 29.16
C VAL A 58 -18.33 13.68 30.47
N SER A 59 -18.88 14.89 30.39
CA SER A 59 -19.52 15.58 31.50
C SER A 59 -20.97 15.09 31.61
N ILE A 60 -21.50 15.13 32.82
CA ILE A 60 -22.90 14.80 33.21
C ILE A 60 -23.95 15.54 32.34
N GLU A 61 -23.52 16.52 31.53
CA GLU A 61 -24.30 17.14 30.46
C GLU A 61 -24.83 16.16 29.41
N ASP A 62 -24.21 15.01 29.15
CA ASP A 62 -24.70 14.06 28.14
C ASP A 62 -26.01 13.36 28.54
N ASN A 63 -26.25 13.20 29.85
CA ASN A 63 -27.52 12.64 30.36
C ASN A 63 -28.63 13.70 30.37
N ILE A 64 -28.25 14.98 30.47
CA ILE A 64 -29.15 16.13 30.30
C ILE A 64 -29.44 16.34 28.81
N LEU A 65 -28.47 16.16 27.92
CA LEU A 65 -28.64 16.26 26.47
C LEU A 65 -29.58 15.17 25.95
N MET A 66 -29.42 13.91 26.40
CA MET A 66 -30.30 12.80 25.99
C MET A 66 -31.73 12.93 26.55
N ASN A 67 -31.91 13.39 27.78
CA ASN A 67 -33.25 13.70 28.32
C ASN A 67 -33.85 14.97 27.69
N ASN A 68 -33.03 15.94 27.31
CA ASN A 68 -33.47 17.11 26.55
C ASN A 68 -33.85 16.74 25.11
N ILE A 69 -33.17 15.81 24.46
CA ILE A 69 -33.53 15.31 23.12
C ILE A 69 -34.87 14.56 23.17
N ARG A 70 -35.09 13.69 24.18
CA ARG A 70 -36.37 12.97 24.35
C ARG A 70 -37.53 13.93 24.68
N ASN A 71 -37.26 15.00 25.44
CA ASN A 71 -38.22 16.09 25.68
C ASN A 71 -38.39 17.02 24.46
N VAL A 72 -37.36 17.21 23.63
CA VAL A 72 -37.42 17.94 22.36
C VAL A 72 -38.24 17.17 21.34
N VAL A 73 -38.13 15.84 21.27
CA VAL A 73 -38.99 14.99 20.41
C VAL A 73 -40.45 15.04 20.86
N LYS A 74 -40.74 14.89 22.16
CA LYS A 74 -42.12 15.06 22.69
C LYS A 74 -42.67 16.49 22.49
N ASN A 75 -41.82 17.52 22.59
CA ASN A 75 -42.20 18.90 22.28
C ASN A 75 -42.34 19.13 20.76
N LEU A 76 -41.59 18.44 19.91
CA LEU A 76 -41.73 18.47 18.45
C LEU A 76 -43.03 17.79 18.03
N GLU A 77 -43.40 16.65 18.62
CA GLU A 77 -44.70 15.99 18.39
C GLU A 77 -45.88 16.87 18.82
N LYS A 78 -45.79 17.54 19.97
CA LYS A 78 -46.78 18.57 20.40
C LYS A 78 -46.78 19.79 19.48
N ARG A 79 -45.63 20.26 19.01
CA ARG A 79 -45.51 21.40 18.09
C ARG A 79 -45.96 21.07 16.68
N ILE A 80 -45.89 19.81 16.22
CA ILE A 80 -46.47 19.36 14.93
C ILE A 80 -48.00 19.55 14.93
N LEU A 81 -48.65 19.26 16.07
CA LEU A 81 -50.08 19.55 16.28
C LEU A 81 -50.38 21.06 16.29
N ASP A 82 -49.48 21.91 16.79
CA ASP A 82 -49.61 23.39 16.74
C ASP A 82 -49.28 23.99 15.37
N VAL A 83 -48.34 23.42 14.61
CA VAL A 83 -48.04 23.84 13.23
C VAL A 83 -49.24 23.61 12.33
N ASN A 84 -49.96 22.49 12.48
CA ASN A 84 -51.20 22.24 11.73
C ASN A 84 -52.35 23.19 12.12
N LYS A 85 -52.31 23.80 13.32
CA LYS A 85 -53.27 24.85 13.74
C LYS A 85 -52.87 26.25 13.25
N ASN A 86 -51.57 26.54 13.14
CA ASN A 86 -51.06 27.88 12.82
C ASN A 86 -50.60 28.05 11.35
N CYS A 87 -50.45 26.96 10.59
CA CYS A 87 -50.04 26.93 9.19
C CYS A 87 -50.95 25.99 8.39
N SER A 88 -52.20 26.43 8.14
CA SER A 88 -53.25 25.64 7.47
C SER A 88 -52.92 25.25 6.02
N PHE A 89 -51.92 25.87 5.41
CA PHE A 89 -51.46 25.63 4.04
C PHE A 89 -50.48 24.45 3.92
N LEU A 90 -50.14 23.76 5.01
CA LEU A 90 -49.26 22.59 5.03
C LEU A 90 -50.06 21.29 5.22
N ILE A 91 -49.97 20.38 4.27
CA ILE A 91 -50.61 19.06 4.31
C ILE A 91 -49.57 18.01 4.75
N PRO A 92 -49.72 17.34 5.90
CA PRO A 92 -48.76 16.36 6.39
C PRO A 92 -48.81 15.05 5.58
N LYS A 93 -47.64 14.50 5.20
CA LYS A 93 -47.50 13.17 4.58
C LYS A 93 -47.12 12.10 5.62
N PRO A 94 -47.45 10.80 5.38
CA PRO A 94 -47.15 9.70 6.30
C PRO A 94 -45.65 9.51 6.60
N CYS A 95 -44.77 9.95 5.71
CA CYS A 95 -43.32 9.90 5.87
C CYS A 95 -42.74 11.09 6.68
N GLY A 96 -43.59 11.93 7.26
CA GLY A 96 -43.17 13.09 8.05
C GLY A 96 -42.77 14.32 7.23
N SER A 97 -42.93 14.31 5.90
CA SER A 97 -42.81 15.48 5.02
C SER A 97 -44.13 16.25 4.93
N TYR A 98 -44.11 17.45 4.34
CA TYR A 98 -45.32 18.26 4.09
C TYR A 98 -45.47 18.57 2.61
N GLU A 99 -46.71 18.59 2.15
CA GLU A 99 -47.13 19.11 0.84
C GLU A 99 -47.77 20.48 1.01
N LEU A 100 -47.67 21.31 -0.02
CA LEU A 100 -48.29 22.63 -0.02
C LEU A 100 -49.68 22.54 -0.63
N ASP A 101 -50.64 23.21 0.00
CA ASP A 101 -51.95 23.43 -0.62
C ASP A 101 -51.88 24.64 -1.56
N ASP A 102 -51.94 24.37 -2.87
CA ASP A 102 -51.86 25.38 -3.94
C ASP A 102 -53.01 26.39 -3.94
N SER A 103 -54.05 26.17 -3.12
CA SER A 103 -55.18 27.10 -2.99
C SER A 103 -54.85 28.36 -2.17
N TYR A 104 -53.73 28.39 -1.44
CA TYR A 104 -53.33 29.51 -0.60
C TYR A 104 -52.45 30.54 -1.35
N CYS A 105 -52.84 31.81 -1.32
CA CYS A 105 -52.11 32.94 -1.92
C CYS A 105 -51.80 34.03 -0.88
N LEU A 106 -50.69 34.75 -1.05
CA LEU A 106 -50.38 35.94 -0.26
C LEU A 106 -51.02 37.18 -0.90
N SER A 107 -51.80 37.94 -0.13
CA SER A 107 -52.25 39.27 -0.53
C SER A 107 -51.21 40.30 -0.11
N ASP A 108 -50.52 40.92 -1.06
CA ASP A 108 -49.71 42.12 -0.77
C ASP A 108 -50.69 43.22 -0.32
N GLY A 109 -50.44 43.81 0.85
CA GLY A 109 -51.32 44.79 1.50
C GLY A 109 -51.50 46.13 0.77
N ILE A 110 -51.28 46.20 -0.55
CA ILE A 110 -51.65 47.35 -1.37
C ILE A 110 -53.10 47.14 -1.82
N VAL A 111 -54.02 47.41 -0.90
CA VAL A 111 -55.43 47.57 -1.22
C VAL A 111 -55.60 48.98 -1.79
N ASP A 112 -55.37 49.15 -3.09
CA ASP A 112 -55.96 50.31 -3.77
C ASP A 112 -57.47 50.07 -3.84
N GLN A 113 -58.17 50.83 -3.00
CA GLN A 113 -59.61 51.05 -3.08
C GLN A 113 -59.89 51.81 -4.38
N THR A 114 -60.10 51.10 -5.48
CA THR A 114 -60.88 51.62 -6.61
C THR A 114 -61.45 50.45 -7.40
N GLU A 115 -62.76 50.33 -7.27
CA GLU A 115 -63.79 49.78 -8.17
C GLU A 115 -63.41 48.72 -9.21
N GLU A 116 -64.06 47.56 -9.04
CA GLU A 116 -64.76 46.78 -10.08
C GLU A 116 -64.23 46.90 -11.52
N ASN A 117 -63.19 46.14 -11.86
CA ASN A 117 -63.02 45.47 -13.16
C ASN A 117 -61.73 44.62 -13.20
N SER A 118 -61.61 43.65 -12.29
CA SER A 118 -60.40 42.82 -12.15
C SER A 118 -60.54 41.44 -12.80
N LYS A 119 -60.72 41.39 -14.13
CA LYS A 119 -60.40 40.20 -14.93
C LYS A 119 -59.14 40.46 -15.74
N LYS A 120 -58.02 39.99 -15.19
CA LYS A 120 -56.63 39.94 -15.72
C LYS A 120 -55.67 40.92 -15.04
N ARG A 121 -54.62 40.33 -14.46
CA ARG A 121 -53.39 40.93 -13.92
C ARG A 121 -53.50 41.61 -12.56
N ARG A 122 -53.69 40.80 -11.51
CA ARG A 122 -53.01 41.03 -10.22
C ARG A 122 -52.09 39.83 -9.99
N SER A 123 -50.80 40.11 -9.80
CA SER A 123 -49.76 39.14 -9.47
C SER A 123 -50.03 38.54 -8.10
N LEU A 124 -50.83 37.48 -8.04
CA LEU A 124 -50.96 36.62 -6.86
C LEU A 124 -49.66 35.82 -6.75
N PHE A 125 -48.83 36.15 -5.76
CA PHE A 125 -47.67 35.32 -5.44
C PHE A 125 -48.16 34.07 -4.69
N GLN A 126 -47.94 32.90 -5.30
CA GLN A 126 -48.23 31.62 -4.66
C GLN A 126 -47.41 31.50 -3.37
N ILE A 127 -48.06 31.09 -2.28
CA ILE A 127 -47.40 30.94 -0.97
C ILE A 127 -46.22 29.96 -1.04
N GLY A 128 -46.27 29.00 -1.98
CA GLY A 128 -45.23 28.01 -2.20
C GLY A 128 -43.83 28.59 -2.43
N ILE A 129 -43.72 29.73 -3.15
CA ILE A 129 -42.44 30.41 -3.41
C ILE A 129 -41.71 30.77 -2.10
N TYR A 130 -42.47 31.04 -1.04
CA TYR A 130 -41.92 31.47 0.25
C TYR A 130 -41.72 30.31 1.24
N VAL A 131 -42.47 29.23 1.10
CA VAL A 131 -42.51 28.13 2.08
C VAL A 131 -41.65 26.93 1.64
N GLU A 132 -41.55 26.66 0.35
CA GLU A 132 -40.80 25.54 -0.21
C GLU A 132 -39.32 25.47 0.27
N PRO A 133 -38.57 26.58 0.37
CA PRO A 133 -37.20 26.55 0.90
C PRO A 133 -37.11 26.03 2.34
N PHE A 134 -38.14 26.25 3.15
CA PHE A 134 -38.19 25.77 4.54
C PHE A 134 -38.60 24.30 4.65
N LEU A 135 -39.39 23.80 3.70
CA LEU A 135 -39.76 22.37 3.64
C LEU A 135 -38.55 21.51 3.30
N GLU A 136 -37.75 21.93 2.31
CA GLU A 136 -36.50 21.26 1.96
C GLU A 136 -35.52 21.28 3.13
N ALA A 137 -35.33 22.45 3.76
CA ALA A 137 -34.47 22.61 4.93
C ALA A 137 -34.89 21.72 6.10
N ARG A 138 -36.19 21.61 6.37
CA ARG A 138 -36.73 20.73 7.41
C ARG A 138 -36.40 19.26 7.11
N ALA A 139 -36.56 18.81 5.87
CA ALA A 139 -36.21 17.44 5.49
C ALA A 139 -34.71 17.16 5.69
N GLN A 140 -33.85 18.11 5.31
CA GLN A 140 -32.39 18.01 5.50
C GLN A 140 -32.00 17.95 6.99
N ILE A 141 -32.62 18.77 7.84
CA ILE A 141 -32.40 18.77 9.30
C ILE A 141 -32.80 17.42 9.91
N ILE A 142 -33.97 16.89 9.55
CA ILE A 142 -34.43 15.59 10.05
C ILE A 142 -33.46 14.48 9.65
N ALA A 143 -32.98 14.49 8.41
CA ALA A 143 -32.04 13.52 7.91
C ALA A 143 -30.69 13.57 8.66
N LEU A 144 -30.17 14.78 8.91
CA LEU A 144 -28.94 14.99 9.69
C LEU A 144 -29.10 14.58 11.16
N LEU A 145 -30.23 14.90 11.78
CA LEU A 145 -30.55 14.48 13.16
C LEU A 145 -30.65 12.96 13.27
N THR A 146 -31.30 12.31 12.30
CA THR A 146 -31.42 10.85 12.27
C THR A 146 -30.04 10.20 12.13
N PHE A 147 -29.16 10.77 11.30
CA PHE A 147 -27.79 10.30 11.15
C PHE A 147 -26.98 10.44 12.45
N SER A 148 -27.13 11.55 13.17
CA SER A 148 -26.41 11.78 14.44
C SER A 148 -26.91 10.95 15.63
N GLN A 149 -28.11 10.36 15.53
CA GLN A 149 -28.77 9.59 16.59
C GLN A 149 -28.65 8.07 16.40
N LYS A 150 -27.85 7.59 15.43
CA LYS A 150 -27.63 6.15 15.26
C LYS A 150 -26.82 5.61 16.45
N ASP A 151 -27.42 4.70 17.23
CA ASP A 151 -26.85 4.17 18.48
C ASP A 151 -25.71 3.14 18.28
N GLU A 152 -25.62 2.47 17.12
CA GLU A 152 -24.58 1.46 16.83
C GLU A 152 -23.50 1.97 15.87
N VAL A 153 -22.60 2.83 16.37
CA VAL A 153 -21.49 3.36 15.57
C VAL A 153 -20.27 2.46 15.72
N ARG A 154 -19.97 1.68 14.68
CA ARG A 154 -18.78 0.79 14.64
C ARG A 154 -17.61 1.38 13.86
N SER A 155 -17.70 2.64 13.45
CA SER A 155 -16.70 3.34 12.63
C SER A 155 -16.23 4.65 13.26
N GLN A 156 -14.93 4.90 13.22
CA GLN A 156 -14.34 6.17 13.64
C GLN A 156 -14.68 7.30 12.66
N VAL A 157 -14.70 7.05 11.35
CA VAL A 157 -15.12 8.07 10.38
C VAL A 157 -16.58 8.46 10.61
N GLU A 158 -17.47 7.49 10.83
CA GLU A 158 -18.88 7.78 11.11
C GLU A 158 -19.03 8.62 12.38
N GLN A 159 -18.34 8.26 13.46
CA GLN A 159 -18.37 8.98 14.73
C GLN A 159 -17.93 10.45 14.58
N VAL A 160 -16.79 10.70 13.93
CA VAL A 160 -16.27 12.07 13.71
C VAL A 160 -17.25 12.89 12.87
N LEU A 161 -17.92 12.28 11.89
CA LEU A 161 -18.93 12.96 11.07
C LEU A 161 -20.20 13.26 11.87
N GLN A 162 -20.64 12.36 12.76
CA GLN A 162 -21.76 12.62 13.66
C GLN A 162 -21.46 13.75 14.64
N GLU A 163 -20.27 13.76 15.25
CA GLU A 163 -19.81 14.84 16.14
C GLU A 163 -19.80 16.19 15.41
N PHE A 164 -19.30 16.22 14.16
CA PHE A 164 -19.37 17.41 13.31
C PHE A 164 -20.81 17.86 13.06
N VAL A 165 -21.72 16.93 12.76
CA VAL A 165 -23.14 17.25 12.52
C VAL A 165 -23.79 17.82 13.77
N LEU A 166 -23.50 17.27 14.96
CA LEU A 166 -24.02 17.78 16.24
C LEU A 166 -23.52 19.20 16.53
N ASP A 167 -22.22 19.48 16.36
CA ASP A 167 -21.67 20.85 16.49
C ASP A 167 -22.33 21.80 15.47
N PHE A 168 -22.49 21.36 14.23
CA PHE A 168 -23.14 22.15 13.18
C PHE A 168 -24.59 22.47 13.53
N LEU A 169 -25.40 21.48 13.89
CA LEU A 169 -26.82 21.64 14.22
C LEU A 169 -27.02 22.52 15.46
N SER A 170 -26.15 22.39 16.46
CA SER A 170 -26.16 23.26 17.64
C SER A 170 -25.98 24.74 17.27
N ARG A 171 -24.96 25.04 16.47
CA ARG A 171 -24.69 26.42 16.00
C ARG A 171 -25.79 26.93 15.07
N HIS A 172 -26.29 26.09 14.16
CA HIS A 172 -27.37 26.44 13.26
C HIS A 172 -28.67 26.75 14.01
N THR A 173 -29.02 25.93 15.02
CA THR A 173 -30.19 26.16 15.88
C THR A 173 -30.08 27.48 16.64
N ARG A 174 -28.89 27.83 17.15
CA ARG A 174 -28.66 29.12 17.80
C ARG A 174 -28.85 30.29 16.84
N ALA A 175 -28.27 30.22 15.63
CA ALA A 175 -28.40 31.26 14.62
C ALA A 175 -29.86 31.47 14.16
N VAL A 176 -30.60 30.38 13.96
CA VAL A 176 -32.03 30.45 13.61
C VAL A 176 -32.87 30.95 14.79
N GLY A 177 -32.53 30.58 16.03
CA GLY A 177 -33.19 31.07 17.24
C GLY A 177 -33.04 32.58 17.45
N GLU A 178 -31.87 33.14 17.12
CA GLU A 178 -31.63 34.59 17.12
C GLU A 178 -32.54 35.32 16.12
N LEU A 179 -32.84 34.71 14.96
CA LEU A 179 -33.80 35.25 13.98
C LEU A 179 -35.26 35.13 14.45
N TYR A 180 -35.61 34.03 15.12
CA TYR A 180 -36.97 33.82 15.64
C TYR A 180 -37.38 34.84 16.69
N ASN A 181 -36.43 35.33 17.49
CA ASN A 181 -36.68 36.33 18.54
C ASN A 181 -36.71 37.77 18.02
N ASN A 182 -36.69 37.99 16.69
CA ASN A 182 -36.68 39.32 16.09
C ASN A 182 -38.10 39.70 15.61
N ASP A 183 -38.80 40.50 16.42
CA ASP A 183 -40.18 40.92 16.18
C ASP A 183 -40.36 41.85 14.95
N MET A 184 -39.28 42.30 14.31
CA MET A 184 -39.29 43.24 13.19
C MET A 184 -39.20 42.57 11.80
N LEU A 185 -39.22 41.23 11.73
CA LEU A 185 -39.06 40.49 10.47
C LEU A 185 -40.40 40.28 9.75
N ASN A 186 -40.48 40.73 8.50
CA ASN A 186 -41.52 40.32 7.57
C ASN A 186 -41.05 39.10 6.76
N LEU A 187 -41.97 38.42 6.05
CA LEU A 187 -41.65 37.17 5.34
C LEU A 187 -40.49 37.32 4.32
N ARG A 188 -40.39 38.49 3.68
CA ARG A 188 -39.34 38.79 2.70
C ARG A 188 -37.99 39.05 3.35
N THR A 189 -37.95 39.79 4.46
CA THR A 189 -36.71 40.04 5.21
C THR A 189 -36.26 38.79 5.93
N LEU A 190 -37.18 37.95 6.43
CA LEU A 190 -36.87 36.64 7.00
C LEU A 190 -36.18 35.72 5.98
N LEU A 191 -36.74 35.59 4.77
CA LEU A 191 -36.12 34.79 3.70
C LEU A 191 -34.72 35.30 3.34
N HIS A 192 -34.53 36.62 3.30
CA HIS A 192 -33.23 37.21 3.03
C HIS A 192 -32.22 36.92 4.16
N SER A 193 -32.65 37.09 5.41
CA SER A 193 -31.83 36.88 6.61
C SER A 193 -31.46 35.42 6.84
N ILE A 194 -32.35 34.47 6.52
CA ILE A 194 -32.08 33.03 6.73
C ILE A 194 -31.35 32.38 5.55
N ARG A 195 -31.29 33.04 4.38
CA ARG A 195 -30.68 32.49 3.15
C ARG A 195 -29.30 31.89 3.38
N ASP A 196 -28.44 32.59 4.12
CA ASP A 196 -27.07 32.14 4.38
C ASP A 196 -27.03 30.90 5.28
N GLU A 197 -27.96 30.78 6.23
CA GLU A 197 -28.11 29.59 7.07
C GLU A 197 -28.67 28.40 6.28
N LEU A 198 -29.62 28.62 5.38
CA LEU A 198 -30.13 27.58 4.48
C LEU A 198 -29.05 27.08 3.51
N LEU A 199 -28.20 27.97 3.00
CA LEU A 199 -27.07 27.60 2.14
C LEU A 199 -26.03 26.76 2.88
N LYS A 200 -25.74 27.06 4.15
CA LYS A 200 -24.85 26.25 4.99
C LYS A 200 -25.41 24.85 5.23
N LEU A 201 -26.70 24.77 5.59
CA LEU A 201 -27.40 23.51 5.81
C LEU A 201 -27.37 22.63 4.56
N SER A 202 -27.73 23.20 3.40
CA SER A 202 -27.69 22.49 2.12
C SER A 202 -26.28 22.00 1.78
N ALA A 203 -25.24 22.80 2.03
CA ALA A 203 -23.85 22.39 1.78
C ALA A 203 -23.42 21.21 2.67
N VAL A 204 -23.77 21.22 3.96
CA VAL A 204 -23.47 20.12 4.89
C VAL A 204 -24.25 18.86 4.52
N TYR A 205 -25.56 18.99 4.27
CA TYR A 205 -26.40 17.88 3.86
C TYR A 205 -25.89 17.25 2.56
N ASN A 206 -25.58 18.05 1.54
CA ASN A 206 -25.08 17.53 0.27
C ASN A 206 -23.75 16.77 0.45
N SER A 207 -22.86 17.24 1.32
CA SER A 207 -21.59 16.57 1.64
C SER A 207 -21.79 15.17 2.24
N LEU A 208 -22.87 14.98 3.03
CA LEU A 208 -23.14 13.76 3.80
C LEU A 208 -24.28 12.91 3.22
N SER A 209 -25.01 13.40 2.22
CA SER A 209 -26.21 12.77 1.64
C SER A 209 -26.05 11.29 1.28
N VAL A 210 -24.85 10.92 0.81
CA VAL A 210 -24.53 9.56 0.35
C VAL A 210 -24.36 8.58 1.51
N ILE A 211 -24.02 9.06 2.71
CA ILE A 211 -23.82 8.22 3.91
C ILE A 211 -24.98 8.30 4.91
N ILE A 212 -25.78 9.37 4.88
CA ILE A 212 -26.96 9.49 5.74
C ILE A 212 -27.93 8.32 5.48
N THR A 213 -28.03 7.89 4.23
CA THR A 213 -28.93 6.80 3.79
C THR A 213 -28.32 5.40 3.88
N THR A 214 -27.03 5.27 4.20
CA THR A 214 -26.38 3.95 4.29
C THR A 214 -26.67 3.29 5.64
N ASN A 215 -27.16 2.05 5.58
CA ASN A 215 -27.43 1.21 6.75
C ASN A 215 -26.20 0.40 7.21
N ILE A 216 -25.22 0.20 6.32
CA ILE A 216 -24.01 -0.58 6.60
C ILE A 216 -22.80 0.29 6.32
N TRP A 217 -22.00 0.54 7.36
CA TRP A 217 -20.73 1.25 7.21
C TRP A 217 -19.63 0.31 6.71
N ASN A 218 -18.99 0.65 5.59
CA ASN A 218 -17.88 -0.10 5.00
C ASN A 218 -17.03 0.78 4.07
N TYR A 219 -15.95 0.21 3.53
CA TYR A 219 -15.03 0.94 2.65
C TYR A 219 -15.70 1.54 1.41
N ARG A 220 -16.80 0.95 0.90
CA ARG A 220 -17.54 1.51 -0.24
C ARG A 220 -18.32 2.75 0.16
N ALA A 221 -18.91 2.76 1.36
CA ALA A 221 -19.58 3.94 1.90
C ALA A 221 -18.59 5.10 2.07
N VAL A 222 -17.40 4.82 2.61
CA VAL A 222 -16.32 5.82 2.74
C VAL A 222 -15.81 6.27 1.36
N ASP A 223 -15.61 5.36 0.41
CA ASP A 223 -15.18 5.71 -0.96
C ASP A 223 -16.18 6.65 -1.65
N CYS A 224 -17.48 6.36 -1.53
CA CYS A 224 -18.55 7.21 -2.04
C CYS A 224 -18.66 8.55 -1.30
N PHE A 225 -18.43 8.56 0.02
CA PHE A 225 -18.35 9.78 0.81
C PHE A 225 -17.20 10.68 0.35
N LEU A 226 -16.00 10.14 0.17
CA LEU A 226 -14.83 10.90 -0.27
C LEU A 226 -15.07 11.56 -1.63
N ASP A 227 -15.68 10.83 -2.57
CA ASP A 227 -16.05 11.37 -3.88
C ASP A 227 -17.04 12.55 -3.77
N ARG A 228 -18.09 12.37 -2.95
CA ARG A 228 -19.08 13.43 -2.69
C ARG A 228 -18.46 14.62 -1.95
N PHE A 229 -17.59 14.38 -0.99
CA PHE A 229 -16.89 15.39 -0.20
C PHE A 229 -15.99 16.27 -1.08
N LEU A 230 -15.23 15.66 -2.00
CA LEU A 230 -14.40 16.41 -2.94
C LEU A 230 -15.22 17.19 -3.97
N THR A 231 -16.33 16.60 -4.45
CA THR A 231 -17.27 17.27 -5.34
C THR A 231 -17.92 18.48 -4.67
N THR A 232 -18.34 18.32 -3.41
CA THR A 232 -18.96 19.40 -2.63
C THR A 232 -17.94 20.47 -2.26
N THR A 233 -16.70 20.08 -1.99
CA THR A 233 -15.59 21.02 -1.80
C THR A 233 -15.40 21.88 -3.04
N LEU A 234 -15.33 21.27 -4.23
CA LEU A 234 -15.16 21.98 -5.50
C LEU A 234 -16.32 22.97 -5.76
N TYR A 235 -17.55 22.57 -5.48
CA TYR A 235 -18.71 23.45 -5.59
C TYR A 235 -18.67 24.62 -4.58
N THR A 236 -18.18 24.36 -3.37
CA THR A 236 -18.04 25.36 -2.29
C THR A 236 -17.02 26.45 -2.61
N GLU A 237 -16.09 26.21 -3.53
CA GLU A 237 -15.13 27.22 -3.99
C GLU A 237 -15.82 28.47 -4.55
N LEU A 238 -17.00 28.29 -5.16
CA LEU A 238 -17.82 29.36 -5.75
C LEU A 238 -18.86 29.96 -4.77
N ARG A 239 -18.92 29.47 -3.53
CA ARG A 239 -19.93 29.87 -2.54
C ARG A 239 -19.45 31.00 -1.61
N PRO A 240 -20.38 31.67 -0.90
CA PRO A 240 -20.05 32.72 0.07
C PRO A 240 -19.10 32.24 1.18
N HIS A 241 -18.40 33.18 1.80
CA HIS A 241 -17.43 32.89 2.87
C HIS A 241 -18.03 32.11 4.05
N SER A 242 -19.29 32.38 4.38
CA SER A 242 -20.02 31.73 5.47
C SER A 242 -20.21 30.21 5.24
N VAL A 243 -20.40 29.77 3.99
CA VAL A 243 -20.45 28.35 3.61
C VAL A 243 -19.04 27.75 3.63
N LYS A 244 -18.05 28.47 3.12
CA LYS A 244 -16.63 28.06 3.13
C LYS A 244 -16.13 27.78 4.55
N GLN A 245 -16.53 28.56 5.55
CA GLN A 245 -16.17 28.33 6.95
C GLN A 245 -16.75 27.02 7.52
N VAL A 246 -17.97 26.65 7.16
CA VAL A 246 -18.61 25.41 7.63
C VAL A 246 -17.95 24.20 6.97
N ILE A 247 -17.77 24.24 5.65
CA ILE A 247 -17.08 23.16 4.93
C ILE A 247 -15.60 23.08 5.33
N GLY A 248 -14.94 24.21 5.62
CA GLY A 248 -13.59 24.23 6.17
C GLY A 248 -13.47 23.45 7.48
N ARG A 249 -14.47 23.54 8.37
CA ARG A 249 -14.52 22.73 9.60
C ARG A 249 -14.70 21.25 9.31
N LEU A 250 -15.58 20.89 8.36
CA LEU A 250 -15.73 19.50 7.90
C LEU A 250 -14.42 18.95 7.33
N GLN A 251 -13.71 19.76 6.53
CA GLN A 251 -12.40 19.39 5.97
C GLN A 251 -11.38 19.10 7.07
N HIS A 252 -11.33 19.90 8.13
CA HIS A 252 -10.40 19.66 9.24
C HIS A 252 -10.72 18.35 9.99
N ALA A 253 -12.00 18.07 10.23
CA ALA A 253 -12.43 16.82 10.86
C ALA A 253 -12.04 15.59 10.02
N VAL A 254 -12.28 15.64 8.71
CA VAL A 254 -11.91 14.55 7.79
C VAL A 254 -10.39 14.38 7.67
N LEU A 255 -9.63 15.49 7.57
CA LEU A 255 -8.17 15.45 7.47
C LEU A 255 -7.53 14.86 8.73
N ALA A 256 -8.08 15.12 9.92
CA ALA A 256 -7.57 14.53 11.16
C ALA A 256 -7.64 12.99 11.18
N ILE A 257 -8.68 12.41 10.58
CA ILE A 257 -8.79 10.95 10.43
C ILE A 257 -7.69 10.43 9.52
N PHE A 258 -7.46 11.09 8.38
CA PHE A 258 -6.40 10.72 7.46
C PHE A 258 -5.01 10.86 8.10
N GLU A 259 -4.76 11.93 8.85
CA GLU A 259 -3.51 12.11 9.61
C GLU A 259 -3.27 10.90 10.53
N ARG A 260 -4.27 10.51 11.34
CA ARG A 260 -4.15 9.36 12.25
C ARG A 260 -3.93 8.04 11.50
N TYR A 261 -4.71 7.81 10.44
CA TYR A 261 -4.63 6.58 9.65
C TYR A 261 -3.25 6.42 9.00
N PHE A 262 -2.79 7.44 8.28
CA PHE A 262 -1.53 7.38 7.55
C PHE A 262 -0.31 7.50 8.46
N ASP A 263 -0.38 8.22 9.58
CA ASP A 263 0.72 8.27 10.54
C ASP A 263 1.04 6.88 11.08
N ARG A 264 0.02 6.10 11.47
CA ARG A 264 0.22 4.72 11.93
C ARG A 264 0.74 3.84 10.80
N LEU A 265 0.13 3.96 9.62
CA LEU A 265 0.48 3.16 8.46
C LEU A 265 1.94 3.35 8.00
N PHE A 266 2.43 4.59 7.92
CA PHE A 266 3.81 4.86 7.51
C PHE A 266 4.83 4.71 8.65
N SER A 267 4.40 4.70 9.92
CA SER A 267 5.30 4.50 11.07
C SER A 267 5.51 3.04 11.43
N ILE A 268 4.48 2.21 11.29
CA ILE A 268 4.45 0.80 11.70
C ILE A 268 4.37 -0.14 10.49
N GLY A 269 3.74 0.29 9.40
CA GLY A 269 3.47 -0.56 8.23
C GLY A 269 2.20 -1.40 8.37
N GLU A 270 1.39 -1.14 9.39
CA GLU A 270 0.17 -1.88 9.69
C GLU A 270 -1.04 -0.95 9.65
N ILE A 271 -2.16 -1.50 9.16
CA ILE A 271 -3.44 -0.82 9.18
C ILE A 271 -4.01 -0.92 10.60
N ASP A 272 -4.56 0.19 11.11
CA ASP A 272 -5.29 0.15 12.38
C ASP A 272 -6.46 -0.84 12.28
N PRO A 273 -6.55 -1.85 13.16
CA PRO A 273 -7.67 -2.81 13.14
C PRO A 273 -9.03 -2.13 13.20
N VAL A 274 -9.11 -0.95 13.84
CA VAL A 274 -10.36 -0.18 13.91
C VAL A 274 -10.73 0.46 12.57
N LEU A 275 -9.74 0.74 11.71
CA LEU A 275 -9.92 1.43 10.42
C LEU A 275 -9.81 0.48 9.20
N GLU A 276 -9.56 -0.81 9.41
CA GLU A 276 -9.33 -1.79 8.33
C GLU A 276 -10.51 -1.93 7.35
N ASN A 277 -11.73 -1.73 7.85
CA ASN A 277 -12.93 -1.80 7.03
C ASN A 277 -13.39 -0.44 6.49
N GLU A 278 -12.66 0.64 6.78
CA GLU A 278 -13.04 1.99 6.42
C GLU A 278 -12.39 2.47 5.12
N PHE A 279 -11.13 2.09 4.86
CA PHE A 279 -10.41 2.51 3.65
C PHE A 279 -10.24 1.38 2.63
N ILE A 280 -9.71 1.74 1.45
CA ILE A 280 -9.52 0.82 0.32
C ILE A 280 -8.41 -0.21 0.58
N PHE A 281 -7.57 0.00 1.60
CA PHE A 281 -6.46 -0.89 1.92
C PHE A 281 -6.91 -1.97 2.92
N ARG A 282 -6.41 -3.19 2.75
CA ARG A 282 -6.72 -4.32 3.63
C ARG A 282 -5.44 -5.12 3.93
N SER A 283 -5.33 -5.62 5.16
CA SER A 283 -4.34 -6.63 5.49
C SER A 283 -4.77 -8.00 4.95
N MET A 284 -3.86 -8.71 4.30
CA MET A 284 -4.09 -10.10 3.92
C MET A 284 -3.64 -10.98 5.08
N ASN A 285 -4.55 -11.81 5.59
CA ASN A 285 -4.20 -12.87 6.53
C ASN A 285 -3.05 -13.68 5.91
N ASP A 286 -1.93 -13.78 6.62
CA ASP A 286 -0.70 -14.49 6.24
C ASP A 286 0.26 -13.77 5.27
N SER A 287 0.00 -12.52 4.85
CA SER A 287 0.97 -11.77 4.03
C SER A 287 1.20 -10.34 4.54
N ILE A 288 2.48 -9.96 4.59
CA ILE A 288 2.99 -8.62 4.93
C ILE A 288 2.51 -7.54 3.93
N VAL A 289 1.92 -7.95 2.80
CA VAL A 289 1.54 -7.07 1.71
C VAL A 289 0.13 -6.53 1.92
N ILE A 290 0.02 -5.21 1.95
CA ILE A 290 -1.25 -4.51 1.92
C ILE A 290 -1.87 -4.65 0.53
N GLN A 291 -3.13 -5.08 0.47
CA GLN A 291 -3.87 -5.16 -0.79
C GLN A 291 -4.84 -4.00 -0.94
N THR A 292 -4.94 -3.52 -2.18
CA THR A 292 -5.87 -2.47 -2.55
C THR A 292 -7.18 -3.05 -3.09
N ARG A 293 -8.30 -2.70 -2.44
CA ARG A 293 -9.67 -2.99 -2.88
C ARG A 293 -10.03 -2.13 -4.10
N ARG A 294 -10.97 -2.60 -4.92
CA ARG A 294 -11.49 -1.81 -6.06
C ARG A 294 -12.17 -0.53 -5.56
N THR A 295 -11.78 0.60 -6.13
CA THR A 295 -12.33 1.94 -5.85
C THR A 295 -12.85 2.58 -7.14
N ARG A 296 -13.87 3.44 -7.01
CA ARG A 296 -14.37 4.31 -8.09
C ARG A 296 -14.08 5.79 -7.83
N CYS A 297 -13.59 6.15 -6.64
CA CYS A 297 -13.31 7.52 -6.26
C CYS A 297 -12.04 8.02 -6.96
N LEU A 298 -12.14 9.22 -7.57
CA LEU A 298 -11.02 9.85 -8.28
C LEU A 298 -9.90 10.33 -7.35
N PHE A 299 -10.16 10.39 -6.05
CA PHE A 299 -9.15 10.69 -5.03
C PHE A 299 -7.99 9.69 -5.06
N TRP A 300 -8.30 8.41 -5.26
CA TRP A 300 -7.32 7.32 -5.23
C TRP A 300 -6.60 7.17 -6.57
N SER A 301 -5.70 8.10 -6.85
CA SER A 301 -4.86 8.02 -8.05
C SER A 301 -3.93 6.80 -7.99
N LYS A 302 -3.58 6.25 -9.17
CA LYS A 302 -2.62 5.13 -9.25
C LYS A 302 -1.28 5.45 -8.55
N PRO A 303 -0.70 6.67 -8.70
CA PRO A 303 0.49 7.05 -7.94
C PRO A 303 0.28 7.03 -6.42
N LEU A 304 -0.82 7.62 -5.93
CA LEU A 304 -1.13 7.68 -4.50
C LEU A 304 -1.20 6.28 -3.88
N ILE A 305 -1.93 5.36 -4.52
CA ILE A 305 -2.05 3.97 -4.07
C ILE A 305 -0.66 3.33 -3.97
N LYS A 306 0.17 3.48 -5.00
CA LYS A 306 1.52 2.90 -5.04
C LYS A 306 2.43 3.48 -3.96
N TYR A 307 2.34 4.79 -3.66
CA TYR A 307 3.11 5.39 -2.56
C TYR A 307 2.70 4.83 -1.21
N VAL A 308 1.40 4.63 -0.98
CA VAL A 308 0.90 4.02 0.26
C VAL A 308 1.37 2.57 0.40
N GLU A 309 1.20 1.75 -0.65
CA GLU A 309 1.64 0.34 -0.65
C GLU A 309 3.14 0.20 -0.38
N ASN A 310 3.98 0.94 -1.12
CA ASN A 310 5.42 0.88 -0.95
C ASN A 310 5.88 1.44 0.40
N GLY A 311 5.33 2.57 0.83
CA GLY A 311 5.73 3.21 2.08
C GLY A 311 5.33 2.41 3.31
N ALA A 312 4.16 1.75 3.29
CA ALA A 312 3.73 0.85 4.36
C ALA A 312 4.57 -0.43 4.38
N LEU A 313 4.84 -1.03 3.20
CA LEU A 313 5.70 -2.21 3.09
C LEU A 313 7.10 -1.94 3.64
N ASN A 314 7.71 -0.81 3.27
CA ASN A 314 9.04 -0.46 3.77
C ASN A 314 9.03 -0.07 5.25
N ALA A 315 7.96 0.54 5.76
CA ALA A 315 7.79 0.79 7.20
C ALA A 315 7.77 -0.53 7.99
N HIS A 316 6.99 -1.51 7.54
CA HIS A 316 6.95 -2.82 8.17
C HIS A 316 8.32 -3.50 8.15
N ARG A 317 8.99 -3.50 6.99
CA ARG A 317 10.35 -4.06 6.84
C ARG A 317 11.34 -3.45 7.81
N LEU A 318 11.28 -2.14 8.04
CA LEU A 318 12.11 -1.46 9.04
C LEU A 318 11.81 -1.94 10.46
N ARG A 319 10.53 -2.15 10.82
CA ARG A 319 10.13 -2.62 12.15
C ARG A 319 10.42 -4.09 12.42
N THR A 320 10.56 -4.91 11.38
CA THR A 320 10.99 -6.31 11.55
C THR A 320 12.47 -6.45 11.95
N GLY A 321 13.28 -5.41 11.78
CA GLY A 321 14.70 -5.44 12.13
C GLY A 321 14.99 -4.78 13.47
N ASN A 322 16.11 -5.19 14.08
CA ASN A 322 16.64 -4.62 15.32
C ASN A 322 17.66 -3.52 15.03
N CYS A 323 17.32 -2.53 14.20
CA CYS A 323 18.17 -1.33 14.00
C CYS A 323 17.54 -0.12 14.67
N ASP A 324 18.34 0.60 15.44
CA ASP A 324 17.97 1.91 15.97
C ASP A 324 18.18 2.97 14.88
N TYR A 325 17.08 3.48 14.34
CA TYR A 325 17.08 4.58 13.38
C TYR A 325 16.24 5.75 13.89
N GLU A 326 16.66 6.97 13.57
CA GLU A 326 15.86 8.16 13.79
C GLU A 326 14.56 8.06 12.99
N ALA A 327 13.42 8.09 13.71
CA ALA A 327 12.12 7.95 13.08
C ALA A 327 11.88 9.13 12.11
N PRO A 328 11.46 8.87 10.86
CA PRO A 328 11.16 9.93 9.92
C PRO A 328 9.96 10.75 10.41
N ASP A 329 9.83 11.98 9.91
CA ASP A 329 8.65 12.78 10.21
C ASP A 329 7.37 12.04 9.82
N LYS A 330 6.34 12.22 10.64
CA LYS A 330 5.02 11.66 10.41
C LYS A 330 4.35 12.27 9.17
N PHE A 331 3.41 11.53 8.58
CA PHE A 331 2.63 11.98 7.44
C PHE A 331 1.91 13.30 7.71
N SER A 332 1.35 13.46 8.91
CA SER A 332 0.69 14.68 9.38
C SER A 332 1.58 15.92 9.30
N VAL A 333 2.89 15.80 9.56
CA VAL A 333 3.85 16.90 9.45
C VAL A 333 3.99 17.34 7.99
N TYR A 334 4.16 16.40 7.06
CA TYR A 334 4.25 16.71 5.63
C TYR A 334 2.96 17.26 5.06
N LEU A 335 1.82 16.71 5.47
CA LEU A 335 0.50 17.16 5.06
C LEU A 335 0.25 18.61 5.50
N ARG A 336 0.47 18.93 6.78
CA ARG A 336 0.28 20.30 7.30
C ARG A 336 1.21 21.30 6.63
N LYS A 337 2.46 20.91 6.38
CA LYS A 337 3.43 21.73 5.63
C LYS A 337 2.97 22.02 4.20
N ALA A 338 2.46 21.01 3.49
CA ALA A 338 1.93 21.17 2.13
C ALA A 338 0.66 22.03 2.09
N LEU A 339 -0.22 21.88 3.09
CA LEU A 339 -1.44 22.66 3.21
C LEU A 339 -1.18 24.13 3.61
N ARG A 340 -0.02 24.46 4.19
CA ARG A 340 0.33 25.82 4.68
C ARG A 340 -0.77 26.40 5.58
N LEU A 341 -1.28 25.59 6.51
CA LEU A 341 -2.33 26.01 7.43
C LEU A 341 -1.75 27.09 8.36
N LYS A 342 -2.30 28.31 8.26
CA LYS A 342 -1.98 29.43 9.18
C LYS A 342 -2.98 29.50 10.35
N ASP A 343 -4.24 29.11 10.11
CA ASP A 343 -5.32 29.09 11.10
C ASP A 343 -6.11 27.78 11.04
N ASN A 344 -6.66 27.37 12.19
CA ASN A 344 -7.64 26.29 12.28
C ASN A 344 -8.95 26.79 11.68
N CYS A 345 -9.50 26.10 10.67
CA CYS A 345 -10.77 26.38 9.95
C CYS A 345 -10.69 27.15 8.61
N CYS A 346 -9.50 27.33 8.02
CA CYS A 346 -9.44 27.85 6.64
C CYS A 346 -9.99 26.83 5.64
N PHE A 347 -10.83 27.30 4.71
CA PHE A 347 -11.29 26.48 3.59
C PHE A 347 -10.13 26.12 2.65
N ILE A 348 -10.07 24.87 2.25
CA ILE A 348 -9.02 24.30 1.39
C ILE A 348 -9.66 23.87 0.07
N THR A 349 -9.07 24.24 -1.06
CA THR A 349 -9.55 23.84 -2.38
C THR A 349 -9.37 22.34 -2.60
N SER A 350 -10.26 21.73 -3.39
CA SER A 350 -10.27 20.28 -3.64
C SER A 350 -8.94 19.82 -4.25
N GLN A 351 -8.45 20.58 -5.24
CA GLN A 351 -7.16 20.30 -5.88
C GLN A 351 -5.97 20.37 -4.90
N LYS A 352 -6.02 21.28 -3.93
CA LYS A 352 -4.96 21.42 -2.93
C LYS A 352 -4.96 20.27 -1.93
N ILE A 353 -6.14 19.76 -1.55
CA ILE A 353 -6.25 18.55 -0.72
C ILE A 353 -5.61 17.37 -1.44
N THR A 354 -6.05 17.05 -2.66
CA THR A 354 -5.54 15.88 -3.41
C THR A 354 -4.03 15.96 -3.64
N ARG A 355 -3.51 17.12 -4.08
CA ARG A 355 -2.06 17.31 -4.30
C ARG A 355 -1.25 17.21 -3.01
N SER A 356 -1.78 17.71 -1.89
CA SER A 356 -1.06 17.67 -0.60
C SER A 356 -1.02 16.25 -0.03
N MET A 357 -2.10 15.47 -0.20
CA MET A 357 -2.13 14.05 0.18
C MET A 357 -1.13 13.24 -0.63
N GLU A 358 -1.10 13.42 -1.95
CA GLU A 358 -0.14 12.74 -2.83
C GLU A 358 1.30 13.09 -2.47
N TYR A 359 1.60 14.38 -2.27
CA TYR A 359 2.92 14.85 -1.84
C TYR A 359 3.35 14.24 -0.49
N ALA A 360 2.47 14.23 0.51
CA ALA A 360 2.80 13.71 1.83
C ALA A 360 3.04 12.19 1.79
N CYS A 361 2.21 11.44 1.05
CA CYS A 361 2.43 10.00 0.86
C CYS A 361 3.73 9.71 0.11
N GLU A 362 4.03 10.46 -0.96
CA GLU A 362 5.28 10.32 -1.71
C GLU A 362 6.50 10.55 -0.81
N LYS A 363 6.46 11.59 0.05
CA LYS A 363 7.55 11.89 0.98
C LYS A 363 7.74 10.80 2.02
N CYS A 364 6.67 10.31 2.65
CA CYS A 364 6.75 9.20 3.60
C CYS A 364 7.31 7.94 2.93
N ALA A 365 6.83 7.58 1.73
CA ALA A 365 7.31 6.41 1.01
C ALA A 365 8.81 6.50 0.67
N LYS A 366 9.26 7.67 0.17
CA LYS A 366 10.68 7.93 -0.13
C LYS A 366 11.55 7.87 1.11
N ASN A 367 11.10 8.45 2.23
CA ASN A 367 11.87 8.43 3.48
C ASN A 367 11.99 7.02 4.07
N ASN A 368 10.90 6.24 4.08
CA ASN A 368 10.95 4.86 4.56
C ASN A 368 11.88 4.01 3.68
N SER A 369 11.82 4.21 2.37
CA SER A 369 12.72 3.53 1.43
C SER A 369 14.19 3.92 1.62
N SER A 370 14.49 5.21 1.76
CA SER A 370 15.86 5.69 1.94
C SER A 370 16.44 5.25 3.28
N LEU A 371 15.64 5.24 4.36
CA LEU A 371 16.05 4.70 5.65
C LEU A 371 16.34 3.21 5.59
N LEU A 372 15.47 2.43 4.94
CA LEU A 372 15.70 1.00 4.75
C LEU A 372 16.96 0.73 3.92
N PHE A 373 17.18 1.53 2.88
CA PHE A 373 18.40 1.43 2.08
C PHE A 373 19.66 1.85 2.86
N ARG A 374 19.56 2.85 3.74
CA ARG A 374 20.65 3.20 4.65
C ARG A 374 21.01 2.04 5.58
N CYS A 375 20.02 1.35 6.14
CA CYS A 375 20.24 0.14 6.95
C CYS A 375 20.93 -0.98 6.15
N ILE A 376 20.70 -1.07 4.83
CA ILE A 376 21.39 -2.01 3.95
C ILE A 376 22.86 -1.63 3.75
N LEU A 377 23.17 -0.33 3.68
CA LEU A 377 24.52 0.19 3.49
C LEU A 377 25.36 0.17 4.78
N GLU A 378 24.71 0.15 5.95
CA GLU A 378 25.37 0.06 7.24
C GLU A 378 26.26 -1.20 7.34
N ASN A 379 27.41 -1.06 8.02
CA ASN A 379 28.42 -2.11 8.21
C ASN A 379 29.05 -2.68 6.93
N SER A 380 28.98 -1.96 5.79
CA SER A 380 29.56 -2.37 4.49
C SER A 380 29.16 -3.77 4.01
N ALA A 381 28.10 -4.34 4.59
CA ALA A 381 27.64 -5.69 4.32
C ALA A 381 27.18 -5.85 2.86
N LEU A 382 26.50 -4.83 2.32
CA LEU A 382 26.11 -4.83 0.91
C LEU A 382 27.34 -4.92 -0.01
N PHE A 383 28.34 -4.07 0.19
CA PHE A 383 29.53 -4.04 -0.66
C PHE A 383 30.26 -5.39 -0.63
N GLN A 384 30.38 -5.97 0.57
CA GLN A 384 31.00 -7.28 0.74
C GLN A 384 30.21 -8.38 0.01
N VAL A 385 28.90 -8.46 0.21
CA VAL A 385 28.04 -9.45 -0.45
C VAL A 385 28.04 -9.29 -1.97
N LEU A 386 28.01 -8.06 -2.50
CA LEU A 386 28.08 -7.82 -3.95
C LEU A 386 29.43 -8.27 -4.54
N LYS A 387 30.54 -8.03 -3.84
CA LYS A 387 31.87 -8.50 -4.25
C LYS A 387 31.97 -10.04 -4.21
N GLU A 388 31.40 -10.66 -3.18
CA GLU A 388 31.30 -12.13 -3.07
C GLU A 388 30.49 -12.70 -4.25
N MET A 389 29.30 -12.14 -4.50
CA MET A 389 28.43 -12.54 -5.61
C MET A 389 29.12 -12.38 -6.96
N GLU A 390 29.82 -11.27 -7.18
CA GLU A 390 30.59 -11.05 -8.41
C GLU A 390 31.64 -12.15 -8.58
N SER A 391 32.44 -12.43 -7.55
CA SER A 391 33.51 -13.43 -7.61
C SER A 391 33.00 -14.87 -7.82
N ILE A 392 31.89 -15.23 -7.17
CA ILE A 392 31.33 -16.58 -7.24
C ILE A 392 30.57 -16.78 -8.56
N TYR A 393 29.67 -15.87 -8.94
CA TYR A 393 28.83 -16.04 -10.14
C TYR A 393 29.57 -15.77 -11.45
N THR A 394 30.69 -15.05 -11.44
CA THR A 394 31.62 -15.03 -12.59
C THR A 394 32.44 -16.32 -12.72
N GLY A 395 32.36 -17.22 -11.73
CA GLY A 395 33.13 -18.45 -11.69
C GLY A 395 34.60 -18.26 -11.28
N PHE A 396 35.03 -17.04 -10.93
CA PHE A 396 36.42 -16.78 -10.50
C PHE A 396 36.77 -17.58 -9.25
N ALA A 397 35.94 -17.51 -8.21
CA ALA A 397 36.14 -18.24 -6.96
C ALA A 397 35.88 -19.76 -7.07
N LEU A 398 35.41 -20.22 -8.24
CA LEU A 398 34.99 -21.59 -8.50
C LEU A 398 35.89 -22.31 -9.51
N ARG A 399 36.98 -21.69 -9.95
CA ARG A 399 37.96 -22.34 -10.83
C ARG A 399 38.60 -23.55 -10.16
N GLU A 400 38.99 -23.40 -8.89
CA GLU A 400 39.53 -24.52 -8.10
C GLU A 400 38.48 -25.60 -7.86
N MET A 401 37.20 -25.26 -7.69
CA MET A 401 36.13 -26.24 -7.64
C MET A 401 35.98 -26.99 -8.97
N ALA A 402 36.04 -26.29 -10.11
CA ALA A 402 35.97 -26.93 -11.43
C ALA A 402 37.17 -27.85 -11.67
N PHE A 403 38.38 -27.46 -11.27
CA PHE A 403 39.57 -28.31 -11.31
C PHE A 403 39.45 -29.49 -10.32
N ASP A 404 39.02 -29.23 -9.09
CA ASP A 404 38.79 -30.26 -8.09
C ASP A 404 37.68 -31.21 -8.51
N LEU A 405 36.75 -30.86 -9.40
CA LEU A 405 35.64 -31.69 -9.91
C LEU A 405 35.91 -32.36 -11.26
N PHE A 406 36.72 -31.76 -12.14
CA PHE A 406 36.92 -32.24 -13.51
C PHE A 406 38.39 -32.40 -13.91
N GLY A 407 39.30 -31.95 -13.06
CA GLY A 407 40.72 -31.84 -13.34
C GLY A 407 41.33 -33.14 -13.83
N ALA A 408 42.16 -33.02 -14.87
CA ALA A 408 42.84 -34.11 -15.54
C ALA A 408 43.69 -35.01 -14.65
N THR A 409 44.18 -34.49 -13.52
CA THR A 409 45.09 -35.18 -12.59
C THR A 409 44.37 -35.87 -11.43
N ARG A 410 43.03 -35.98 -11.48
CA ARG A 410 42.24 -36.57 -10.40
C ARG A 410 42.52 -38.06 -10.21
N THR A 411 42.65 -38.44 -8.94
CA THR A 411 42.88 -39.82 -8.49
C THR A 411 41.63 -40.47 -7.85
N SER A 412 40.61 -39.71 -7.47
CA SER A 412 39.40 -40.21 -6.77
C SER A 412 38.10 -40.01 -7.58
N GLN A 413 37.28 -41.05 -7.68
CA GLN A 413 35.98 -41.02 -8.38
C GLN A 413 34.82 -40.41 -7.56
N TYR A 414 34.92 -40.40 -6.22
CA TYR A 414 33.90 -39.83 -5.34
C TYR A 414 34.30 -38.45 -4.86
N CYS A 415 33.49 -37.44 -5.16
CA CYS A 415 33.74 -36.08 -4.68
C CYS A 415 32.47 -35.46 -4.13
N ASN A 416 32.58 -34.93 -2.92
CA ASN A 416 31.52 -34.17 -2.31
C ASN A 416 31.58 -32.74 -2.84
N ILE A 417 30.61 -32.38 -3.69
CA ILE A 417 30.48 -31.05 -4.33
C ILE A 417 30.53 -29.92 -3.27
N VAL A 418 29.97 -30.15 -2.09
CA VAL A 418 29.96 -29.18 -0.99
C VAL A 418 31.37 -28.93 -0.46
N LEU A 419 32.16 -29.99 -0.24
CA LEU A 419 33.54 -29.87 0.25
C LEU A 419 34.44 -29.21 -0.80
N SER A 420 34.29 -29.55 -2.08
CA SER A 420 35.04 -28.92 -3.17
C SER A 420 34.76 -27.43 -3.30
N PHE A 421 33.49 -27.02 -3.15
CA PHE A 421 33.15 -25.60 -3.14
C PHE A 421 33.76 -24.87 -1.95
N GLN A 422 33.62 -25.40 -0.73
CA GLN A 422 34.18 -24.78 0.46
C GLN A 422 35.71 -24.62 0.36
N LYS A 423 36.40 -25.65 -0.14
CA LYS A 423 37.84 -25.60 -0.40
C LYS A 423 38.19 -24.55 -1.47
N SER A 424 37.41 -24.48 -2.55
CA SER A 424 37.59 -23.48 -3.61
C SER A 424 37.45 -22.05 -3.10
N LEU A 425 36.48 -21.79 -2.22
CA LEU A 425 36.32 -20.48 -1.58
C LEU A 425 37.51 -20.16 -0.67
N GLN A 426 37.97 -21.10 0.16
CA GLN A 426 39.13 -20.88 1.02
C GLN A 426 40.40 -20.57 0.22
N LEU A 427 40.65 -21.31 -0.87
CA LEU A 427 41.78 -21.08 -1.78
C LEU A 427 41.69 -19.73 -2.49
N SER A 428 40.46 -19.26 -2.76
CA SER A 428 40.20 -17.95 -3.36
C SER A 428 40.33 -16.78 -2.36
N GLY A 429 40.70 -17.06 -1.11
CA GLY A 429 40.95 -16.06 -0.07
C GLY A 429 39.72 -15.64 0.71
N PHE A 430 38.62 -16.39 0.66
CA PHE A 430 37.45 -16.12 1.50
C PHE A 430 37.67 -16.65 2.92
N PRO A 431 37.42 -15.82 3.95
CA PRO A 431 37.49 -16.26 5.34
C PRO A 431 36.38 -17.29 5.65
N PRO A 432 36.58 -18.14 6.66
CA PRO A 432 35.70 -19.28 6.95
C PRO A 432 34.27 -18.85 7.28
N GLU A 433 34.08 -17.71 7.94
CA GLU A 433 32.75 -17.19 8.27
C GLU A 433 31.94 -16.89 7.01
N ILE A 434 32.60 -16.43 5.93
CA ILE A 434 31.94 -16.17 4.65
C ILE A 434 31.58 -17.48 3.96
N CYS A 435 32.47 -18.48 4.00
CA CYS A 435 32.23 -19.78 3.37
C CYS A 435 30.96 -20.45 3.93
N GLU A 436 30.69 -20.31 5.22
CA GLU A 436 29.49 -20.85 5.89
C GLU A 436 28.19 -20.12 5.51
N ARG A 437 28.27 -18.86 5.08
CA ARG A 437 27.10 -18.10 4.58
C ARG A 437 26.60 -18.59 3.24
N TRP A 438 27.36 -19.38 2.49
CA TRP A 438 26.97 -19.85 1.18
C TRP A 438 26.43 -21.27 1.24
N THR A 439 25.22 -21.46 0.71
CA THR A 439 24.54 -22.76 0.64
C THR A 439 24.64 -23.34 -0.75
N ILE A 440 24.88 -24.65 -0.80
CA ILE A 440 24.85 -25.43 -2.04
C ILE A 440 23.81 -26.51 -1.91
N TRP A 441 23.03 -26.67 -2.97
CA TRP A 441 22.14 -27.79 -3.13
C TRP A 441 22.34 -28.44 -4.50
N CYS A 442 22.38 -29.77 -4.55
CA CYS A 442 22.45 -30.55 -5.78
C CYS A 442 21.52 -31.77 -5.64
N GLY A 443 20.30 -31.65 -6.18
CA GLY A 443 19.23 -32.64 -5.93
C GLY A 443 19.43 -34.03 -6.52
N SER A 444 20.28 -34.19 -7.55
CA SER A 444 20.42 -35.47 -8.27
C SER A 444 21.88 -35.84 -8.59
N ASN A 445 22.86 -35.21 -7.92
CA ASN A 445 24.29 -35.28 -8.27
C ASN A 445 24.64 -34.89 -9.73
N LEU A 446 23.66 -34.38 -10.50
CA LEU A 446 23.90 -33.81 -11.83
C LEU A 446 24.21 -32.33 -11.67
N LEU A 447 25.28 -31.87 -12.33
CA LEU A 447 25.72 -30.48 -12.31
C LEU A 447 24.64 -29.51 -12.77
N ASP A 448 23.78 -29.92 -13.69
CA ASP A 448 22.66 -29.11 -14.20
C ASP A 448 21.65 -28.71 -13.10
N ASN A 449 21.67 -29.40 -11.95
CA ASN A 449 20.79 -29.14 -10.80
C ASN A 449 21.52 -28.43 -9.64
N LEU A 450 22.74 -27.93 -9.86
CA LEU A 450 23.50 -27.20 -8.85
C LEU A 450 22.88 -25.82 -8.61
N VAL A 451 22.58 -25.52 -7.34
CA VAL A 451 22.08 -24.23 -6.90
C VAL A 451 22.97 -23.71 -5.79
N ILE A 452 23.59 -22.55 -6.03
CA ILE A 452 24.45 -21.83 -5.08
C ILE A 452 23.73 -20.55 -4.66
N LYS A 453 23.49 -20.38 -3.36
CA LYS A 453 22.78 -19.21 -2.82
C LYS A 453 23.47 -18.66 -1.56
N PRO A 454 23.61 -17.33 -1.44
CA PRO A 454 24.02 -16.72 -0.18
C PRO A 454 22.87 -16.74 0.83
N GLN A 455 23.19 -16.97 2.10
CA GLN A 455 22.31 -16.71 3.24
C GLN A 455 22.31 -15.21 3.52
N LEU A 456 21.24 -14.56 3.10
CA LEU A 456 21.07 -13.12 3.29
C LEU A 456 20.30 -12.86 4.58
N SER A 457 20.94 -12.17 5.51
CA SER A 457 20.28 -11.66 6.70
C SER A 457 19.45 -10.41 6.37
N TRP A 458 18.52 -10.07 7.27
CA TRP A 458 17.90 -8.75 7.25
C TRP A 458 18.96 -7.65 7.29
N PRO A 459 18.84 -6.56 6.50
CA PRO A 459 17.79 -6.24 5.52
C PRO A 459 18.10 -6.61 4.05
N LEU A 460 19.22 -7.31 3.78
CA LEU A 460 19.73 -7.57 2.42
C LEU A 460 18.82 -8.46 1.56
N HIS A 461 18.09 -9.38 2.18
CA HIS A 461 17.15 -10.27 1.48
C HIS A 461 15.99 -9.53 0.82
N TYR A 462 15.71 -8.28 1.22
CA TYR A 462 14.71 -7.44 0.55
C TYR A 462 15.24 -6.79 -0.74
N LEU A 463 16.56 -6.67 -0.90
CA LEU A 463 17.18 -6.09 -2.09
C LEU A 463 17.44 -7.14 -3.16
N ILE A 464 18.03 -8.28 -2.78
CA ILE A 464 18.42 -9.35 -3.70
C ILE A 464 17.27 -10.36 -3.82
N GLU A 465 16.45 -10.21 -4.85
CA GLU A 465 15.33 -11.12 -5.13
C GLU A 465 15.81 -12.51 -5.58
N ASP A 466 15.10 -13.57 -5.18
CA ASP A 466 15.38 -14.97 -5.59
C ASP A 466 15.46 -15.14 -7.12
N LYS A 467 14.69 -14.34 -7.87
CA LYS A 467 14.70 -14.37 -9.33
C LYS A 467 16.08 -14.00 -9.89
N LEU A 468 16.76 -13.01 -9.32
CA LEU A 468 18.12 -12.65 -9.74
C LEU A 468 19.11 -13.79 -9.44
N LEU A 469 19.03 -14.38 -8.24
CA LEU A 469 19.86 -15.51 -7.86
C LEU A 469 19.67 -16.71 -8.80
N SER A 470 18.43 -16.98 -9.22
CA SER A 470 18.14 -18.06 -10.17
C SER A 470 18.81 -17.84 -11.53
N THR A 471 18.75 -16.61 -12.06
CA THR A 471 19.38 -16.26 -13.34
C THR A 471 20.91 -16.32 -13.25
N LEU A 472 21.49 -15.82 -12.16
CA LEU A 472 22.93 -15.89 -11.91
C LEU A 472 23.43 -17.33 -11.82
N ASN A 473 22.68 -18.22 -11.17
CA ASN A 473 22.99 -19.65 -11.16
C ASN A 473 22.98 -20.25 -12.57
N LEU A 474 22.02 -19.91 -13.42
CA LEU A 474 22.00 -20.38 -14.80
C LEU A 474 23.22 -19.89 -15.61
N CYS A 475 23.68 -18.66 -15.38
CA CYS A 475 24.93 -18.16 -15.97
C CYS A 475 26.15 -18.94 -15.46
N LEU A 476 26.20 -19.24 -14.17
CA LEU A 476 27.29 -20.02 -13.56
C LEU A 476 27.30 -21.46 -14.11
N LEU A 477 26.15 -22.12 -14.20
CA LEU A 477 26.02 -23.47 -14.76
C LEU A 477 26.53 -23.54 -16.20
N PHE A 478 26.21 -22.52 -17.00
CA PHE A 478 26.72 -22.39 -18.36
C PHE A 478 28.26 -22.29 -18.39
N LEU A 479 28.85 -21.49 -17.50
CA LEU A 479 30.32 -21.39 -17.35
C LEU A 479 30.95 -22.71 -16.90
N LEU A 480 30.35 -23.39 -15.91
CA LEU A 480 30.85 -24.67 -15.40
C LEU A 480 30.86 -25.75 -16.48
N ARG A 481 29.85 -25.77 -17.37
CA ARG A 481 29.81 -26.70 -18.50
C ARG A 481 30.94 -26.44 -19.51
N LEU A 482 31.28 -25.18 -19.75
CA LEU A 482 32.41 -24.82 -20.61
C LEU A 482 33.74 -25.27 -19.99
N LEU A 483 33.92 -25.03 -18.68
CA LEU A 483 35.12 -25.44 -17.95
C LEU A 483 35.26 -26.96 -17.90
N GLN A 484 34.17 -27.70 -17.65
CA GLN A 484 34.16 -29.16 -17.69
C GLN A 484 34.66 -29.70 -19.03
N ALA A 485 34.18 -29.12 -20.14
CA ALA A 485 34.62 -29.52 -21.47
C ALA A 485 36.10 -29.17 -21.75
N GLN A 486 36.60 -28.05 -21.22
CA GLN A 486 38.01 -27.69 -21.34
C GLN A 486 38.91 -28.64 -20.53
N GLU A 487 38.52 -28.99 -19.31
CA GLU A 487 39.25 -29.97 -18.48
C GLU A 487 39.27 -31.37 -19.10
N ALA A 488 38.15 -31.82 -19.69
CA ALA A 488 38.09 -33.07 -20.45
C ALA A 488 39.12 -33.12 -21.59
N LEU A 489 39.27 -32.02 -22.34
CA LEU A 489 40.27 -31.91 -23.40
C LEU A 489 41.70 -31.85 -22.86
N SER A 490 41.91 -31.18 -21.72
CA SER A 490 43.21 -31.15 -21.04
C SER A 490 43.65 -32.54 -20.57
N ALA A 491 42.71 -33.34 -20.04
CA ALA A 491 42.95 -34.72 -19.65
C ALA A 491 43.44 -35.57 -20.84
N VAL A 492 42.73 -35.47 -21.97
CA VAL A 492 43.13 -36.15 -23.21
C VAL A 492 44.54 -35.74 -23.65
N ARG A 493 44.90 -34.45 -23.54
CA ARG A 493 46.24 -33.97 -23.92
C ARG A 493 47.34 -34.54 -23.01
N ILE A 494 47.07 -34.69 -21.72
CA ILE A 494 48.01 -35.28 -20.75
C ILE A 494 48.17 -36.78 -21.02
N ASP A 495 47.07 -37.51 -21.24
CA ASP A 495 47.09 -38.93 -21.61
C ASP A 495 47.88 -39.14 -22.92
N LEU A 496 47.66 -38.28 -23.92
CA LEU A 496 48.41 -38.30 -25.18
C LEU A 496 49.89 -37.96 -25.04
N ALA A 497 50.29 -37.21 -24.02
CA ALA A 497 51.69 -36.90 -23.76
C ALA A 497 52.44 -38.08 -23.13
N THR A 498 51.73 -38.91 -22.36
CA THR A 498 52.30 -40.07 -21.64
C THR A 498 52.30 -41.36 -22.46
N MET A 499 51.40 -41.50 -23.44
CA MET A 499 51.32 -42.67 -24.34
C MET A 499 52.51 -42.73 -25.33
N LYS A 500 53.27 -43.84 -25.30
CA LYS A 500 54.45 -44.07 -26.18
C LYS A 500 54.11 -44.67 -27.55
N GLU A 501 53.01 -45.41 -27.69
CA GLU A 501 52.54 -45.98 -28.96
C GLU A 501 51.05 -45.71 -29.13
N LEU A 502 50.67 -45.08 -30.25
CA LEU A 502 49.27 -44.89 -30.65
C LEU A 502 49.12 -45.47 -32.06
N ASN A 503 48.17 -46.39 -32.23
CA ASN A 503 47.77 -46.96 -33.53
C ASN A 503 47.09 -45.94 -34.47
N ILE A 504 46.82 -44.73 -33.97
CA ILE A 504 46.13 -43.64 -34.66
C ILE A 504 47.14 -42.54 -34.96
N SER A 505 47.00 -41.83 -36.08
CA SER A 505 47.82 -40.64 -36.35
C SER A 505 47.59 -39.57 -35.27
N ARG A 506 48.47 -39.55 -34.26
CA ARG A 506 48.52 -38.60 -33.13
C ARG A 506 48.26 -37.15 -33.55
N GLN A 507 48.71 -36.80 -34.75
CA GLN A 507 48.48 -35.49 -35.39
C GLN A 507 46.99 -35.18 -35.62
N ARG A 508 46.18 -36.13 -36.12
CA ARG A 508 44.75 -35.89 -36.41
C ARG A 508 43.92 -35.74 -35.14
N LEU A 509 44.22 -36.52 -34.10
CA LEU A 509 43.56 -36.40 -32.80
C LEU A 509 43.92 -35.07 -32.12
N ASN A 510 45.20 -34.66 -32.15
CA ASN A 510 45.62 -33.33 -31.69
C ASN A 510 44.91 -32.21 -32.46
N HIS A 511 44.73 -32.39 -33.78
CA HIS A 511 44.01 -31.42 -34.59
C HIS A 511 42.54 -31.29 -34.17
N LEU A 512 41.85 -32.41 -33.93
CA LEU A 512 40.48 -32.42 -33.41
C LEU A 512 40.37 -31.70 -32.07
N ILE A 513 41.27 -32.01 -31.13
CA ILE A 513 41.32 -31.37 -29.81
C ILE A 513 41.47 -29.85 -29.94
N CYS A 514 42.42 -29.38 -30.76
CA CYS A 514 42.61 -27.95 -30.99
C CYS A 514 41.37 -27.29 -31.61
N PHE A 515 40.70 -27.97 -32.54
CA PHE A 515 39.48 -27.47 -33.20
C PHE A 515 38.27 -27.38 -32.26
N ILE A 516 38.20 -28.21 -31.22
CA ILE A 516 37.17 -28.13 -30.17
C ILE A 516 37.58 -27.09 -29.11
N ALA A 517 38.84 -27.08 -28.69
CA ALA A 517 39.32 -26.21 -27.62
C ALA A 517 39.22 -24.72 -27.98
N GLN A 518 39.62 -24.32 -29.20
CA GLN A 518 39.60 -22.92 -29.63
C GLN A 518 38.22 -22.24 -29.42
N PRO A 519 37.09 -22.79 -29.93
CA PRO A 519 35.79 -22.18 -29.71
C PRO A 519 35.34 -22.18 -28.25
N LEU A 520 35.60 -23.26 -27.50
CA LEU A 520 35.22 -23.32 -26.10
C LEU A 520 35.97 -22.27 -25.25
N THR A 521 37.28 -22.09 -25.50
CA THR A 521 38.09 -21.06 -24.82
C THR A 521 37.59 -19.66 -25.16
N ALA A 522 37.44 -19.34 -26.44
CA ALA A 522 36.95 -18.03 -26.87
C ALA A 522 35.58 -17.67 -26.28
N ILE A 523 34.65 -18.62 -26.27
CA ILE A 523 33.31 -18.45 -25.69
C ILE A 523 33.39 -18.23 -24.18
N SER A 524 34.22 -19.03 -23.47
CA SER A 524 34.39 -18.88 -22.03
C SER A 524 34.94 -17.50 -21.65
N GLU A 525 35.92 -17.00 -22.41
CA GLU A 525 36.54 -15.69 -22.17
C GLU A 525 35.58 -14.55 -22.46
N ILE A 526 34.85 -14.58 -23.59
CA ILE A 526 33.84 -13.58 -23.92
C ILE A 526 32.76 -13.54 -22.84
N PHE A 527 32.25 -14.71 -22.43
CA PHE A 527 31.18 -14.79 -21.45
C PHE A 527 31.65 -14.32 -20.07
N PHE A 528 32.83 -14.77 -19.62
CA PHE A 528 33.45 -14.35 -18.36
C PHE A 528 33.64 -12.83 -18.30
N THR A 529 34.33 -12.27 -19.30
CA THR A 529 34.65 -10.83 -19.34
C THR A 529 33.39 -9.97 -19.40
N HIS A 530 32.39 -10.38 -20.17
CA HIS A 530 31.13 -9.65 -20.26
C HIS A 530 30.31 -9.73 -18.98
N LEU A 531 30.19 -10.93 -18.39
CA LEU A 531 29.47 -11.13 -17.13
C LEU A 531 30.10 -10.31 -16.01
N GLN A 532 31.43 -10.36 -15.88
CA GLN A 532 32.17 -9.56 -14.92
C GLN A 532 31.91 -8.07 -15.12
N ALA A 533 32.10 -7.54 -16.34
CA ALA A 533 31.89 -6.13 -16.62
C ALA A 533 30.45 -5.66 -16.30
N MET A 534 29.44 -6.48 -16.57
CA MET A 534 28.05 -6.16 -16.21
C MET A 534 27.81 -6.13 -14.71
N LEU A 535 28.30 -7.14 -13.98
CA LEU A 535 28.13 -7.24 -12.54
C LEU A 535 28.86 -6.09 -11.84
N THR A 536 30.15 -5.86 -12.14
CA THR A 536 30.93 -4.76 -11.54
C THR A 536 30.24 -3.41 -11.77
N LYS A 537 29.80 -3.13 -13.00
CA LYS A 537 29.12 -1.87 -13.34
C LYS A 537 27.79 -1.71 -12.61
N LYS A 538 26.95 -2.73 -12.58
CA LYS A 538 25.61 -2.65 -11.98
C LYS A 538 25.67 -2.65 -10.45
N PHE A 539 26.58 -3.40 -9.85
CA PHE A 539 26.80 -3.42 -8.40
C PHE A 539 27.37 -2.11 -7.86
N ALA A 540 28.22 -1.42 -8.63
CA ALA A 540 28.65 -0.06 -8.30
C ALA A 540 27.45 0.90 -8.26
N LEU A 541 26.58 0.87 -9.28
CA LEU A 541 25.37 1.72 -9.32
C LEU A 541 24.37 1.39 -8.19
N VAL A 542 24.25 0.12 -7.82
CA VAL A 542 23.44 -0.29 -6.66
C VAL A 542 23.99 0.34 -5.39
N SER A 543 25.31 0.33 -5.18
CA SER A 543 25.95 0.91 -4.00
C SER A 543 25.79 2.44 -3.93
N GLU A 544 25.65 3.12 -5.07
CA GLU A 544 25.44 4.57 -5.18
C GLU A 544 23.96 5.01 -5.09
N SER A 545 23.03 4.05 -4.98
CA SER A 545 21.59 4.36 -4.94
C SER A 545 21.19 5.11 -3.66
N LYS A 546 20.05 5.82 -3.70
CA LYS A 546 19.56 6.57 -2.52
C LYS A 546 18.33 5.93 -1.89
N THR A 547 17.66 5.06 -2.63
CA THR A 547 16.43 4.39 -2.22
C THR A 547 16.48 2.92 -2.59
N LEU A 548 15.70 2.10 -1.89
CA LEU A 548 15.59 0.68 -2.16
C LEU A 548 15.01 0.42 -3.56
N GLU A 549 14.01 1.20 -4.00
CA GLU A 549 13.39 0.99 -5.31
C GLU A 549 14.33 1.30 -6.47
N GLU A 550 15.21 2.31 -6.35
CA GLU A 550 16.25 2.59 -7.33
C GLU A 550 17.23 1.41 -7.46
N ALA A 551 17.71 0.91 -6.34
CA ALA A 551 18.63 -0.23 -6.29
C ALA A 551 17.98 -1.50 -6.87
N GLN A 552 16.73 -1.80 -6.49
CA GLN A 552 15.96 -2.92 -7.05
C GLN A 552 15.72 -2.77 -8.54
N HIS A 553 15.47 -1.56 -9.03
CA HIS A 553 15.30 -1.31 -10.46
C HIS A 553 16.59 -1.62 -11.25
N ILE A 554 17.75 -1.22 -10.71
CA ILE A 554 19.05 -1.54 -11.32
C ILE A 554 19.29 -3.06 -11.36
N LEU A 555 18.96 -3.78 -10.28
CA LEU A 555 19.07 -5.23 -10.23
C LEU A 555 18.07 -5.94 -11.15
N LYS A 556 16.87 -5.40 -11.35
CA LYS A 556 15.89 -5.90 -12.33
C LYS A 556 16.40 -5.74 -13.74
N ASP A 557 16.98 -4.59 -14.06
CA ASP A 557 17.63 -4.35 -15.36
C ASP A 557 18.82 -5.29 -15.60
N LEU A 558 19.66 -5.51 -14.58
CA LEU A 558 20.71 -6.54 -14.64
C LEU A 558 20.11 -7.92 -14.91
N ASN A 559 19.07 -8.31 -14.18
CA ASN A 559 18.42 -9.61 -14.35
C ASN A 559 17.86 -9.79 -15.77
N MET A 560 17.29 -8.75 -16.38
CA MET A 560 16.85 -8.81 -17.78
C MET A 560 18.01 -9.05 -18.75
N HIS A 561 19.13 -8.33 -18.57
CA HIS A 561 20.33 -8.53 -19.40
C HIS A 561 20.91 -9.93 -19.24
N LEU A 562 21.01 -10.43 -18.00
CA LEU A 562 21.47 -11.79 -17.71
C LEU A 562 20.55 -12.84 -18.31
N THR A 563 19.24 -12.67 -18.18
CA THR A 563 18.25 -13.57 -18.79
C THR A 563 18.48 -13.65 -20.28
N ASN A 564 18.63 -12.50 -20.96
CA ASN A 564 18.87 -12.43 -22.40
C ASN A 564 20.14 -13.16 -22.87
N LEU A 565 21.16 -13.30 -22.01
CA LEU A 565 22.36 -14.08 -22.33
C LEU A 565 22.10 -15.58 -22.36
N ILE A 566 21.29 -16.07 -21.43
CA ILE A 566 21.02 -17.50 -21.23
C ILE A 566 19.77 -17.98 -21.99
N THR A 567 18.97 -17.07 -22.56
CA THR A 567 17.76 -17.44 -23.29
C THR A 567 18.06 -18.31 -24.50
N ARG A 568 17.43 -19.48 -24.56
CA ARG A 568 17.51 -20.43 -25.68
C ARG A 568 16.43 -20.21 -26.73
N SER A 569 16.31 -18.99 -27.23
CA SER A 569 15.31 -18.63 -28.26
C SER A 569 15.97 -17.96 -29.46
N GLY A 570 15.50 -18.26 -30.68
CA GLY A 570 15.99 -17.65 -31.92
C GLY A 570 17.47 -17.96 -32.17
N SER A 571 18.22 -16.97 -32.69
CA SER A 571 19.66 -17.11 -32.97
C SER A 571 20.52 -17.45 -31.75
N ARG A 572 20.12 -16.99 -30.55
CA ARG A 572 20.79 -17.32 -29.29
C ARG A 572 20.62 -18.79 -28.93
N GLY A 573 19.46 -19.38 -29.22
CA GLY A 573 19.24 -20.82 -29.07
C GLY A 573 20.23 -21.63 -29.91
N LEU A 574 20.43 -21.23 -31.18
CA LEU A 574 21.39 -21.89 -32.06
C LEU A 574 22.84 -21.79 -31.55
N ILE A 575 23.23 -20.66 -30.95
CA ILE A 575 24.54 -20.50 -30.32
C ILE A 575 24.69 -21.46 -29.14
N HIS A 576 23.70 -21.48 -28.22
CA HIS A 576 23.71 -22.37 -27.06
C HIS A 576 23.72 -23.85 -27.47
N ASP A 577 23.00 -24.22 -28.52
CA ASP A 577 22.98 -25.59 -29.06
C ASP A 577 24.32 -25.97 -29.69
N ALA A 578 24.95 -25.07 -30.44
CA ALA A 578 26.29 -25.28 -31.00
C ALA A 578 27.34 -25.47 -29.90
N ILE A 579 27.29 -24.65 -28.86
CA ILE A 579 28.17 -24.74 -27.69
C ILE A 579 27.96 -26.07 -26.95
N THR A 580 26.70 -26.42 -26.69
CA THR A 580 26.31 -27.69 -26.06
C THR A 580 26.93 -28.86 -26.82
N LYS A 581 26.79 -28.90 -28.15
CA LYS A 581 27.39 -29.95 -28.98
C LYS A 581 28.91 -29.97 -28.91
N LEU A 582 29.59 -28.82 -28.89
CA LEU A 582 31.04 -28.76 -28.75
C LEU A 582 31.50 -29.31 -27.39
N CYS A 583 30.79 -28.97 -26.31
CA CYS A 583 31.02 -29.55 -24.98
C CYS A 583 30.81 -31.07 -24.97
N ASP A 584 29.73 -31.55 -25.59
CA ASP A 584 29.44 -32.99 -25.64
C ASP A 584 30.50 -33.75 -26.45
N ARG A 585 31.04 -33.15 -27.53
CA ARG A 585 32.15 -33.73 -28.29
C ARG A 585 33.46 -33.75 -27.50
N ALA A 586 33.74 -32.75 -26.67
CA ALA A 586 34.90 -32.75 -25.79
C ALA A 586 34.84 -33.94 -24.80
N ALA A 587 33.70 -34.14 -24.14
CA ALA A 587 33.49 -35.26 -23.23
C ALA A 587 33.52 -36.63 -23.94
N GLU A 588 32.97 -36.72 -25.15
CA GLU A 588 33.00 -37.95 -25.95
C GLU A 588 34.43 -38.32 -26.38
N VAL A 589 35.26 -37.34 -26.74
CA VAL A 589 36.68 -37.58 -27.06
C VAL A 589 37.41 -38.11 -25.83
N GLU A 590 37.22 -37.50 -24.66
CA GLU A 590 37.80 -37.97 -23.39
C GLU A 590 37.43 -39.43 -23.08
N LEU A 591 36.13 -39.74 -23.11
CA LEU A 591 35.63 -41.08 -22.83
C LEU A 591 36.24 -42.13 -23.77
N ARG A 592 36.22 -41.86 -25.08
CA ARG A 592 36.72 -42.82 -26.08
C ARG A 592 38.24 -42.98 -26.06
N VAL A 593 39.01 -41.93 -25.71
CA VAL A 593 40.46 -42.04 -25.51
C VAL A 593 40.77 -42.93 -24.30
N ARG A 594 40.07 -42.74 -23.18
CA ARG A 594 40.27 -43.55 -21.98
C ARG A 594 39.87 -45.01 -22.14
N MET A 595 38.85 -45.28 -22.95
CA MET A 595 38.40 -46.65 -23.25
C MET A 595 39.19 -47.30 -24.40
N ASP A 596 40.14 -46.59 -25.02
CA ASP A 596 40.90 -47.02 -26.20
C ASP A 596 40.03 -47.49 -27.38
N THR A 597 38.88 -46.84 -27.58
CA THR A 597 37.88 -47.22 -28.62
C THR A 597 37.84 -46.26 -29.80
N ILE A 598 38.81 -45.36 -29.96
CA ILE A 598 38.79 -44.37 -31.06
C ILE A 598 39.24 -45.00 -32.37
N SER A 599 38.40 -44.92 -33.40
CA SER A 599 38.81 -45.21 -34.79
C SER A 599 39.11 -43.93 -35.59
N LEU A 600 39.87 -44.06 -36.67
CA LEU A 600 40.10 -42.96 -37.63
C LEU A 600 38.80 -42.42 -38.24
N HIS A 601 37.82 -43.30 -38.49
CA HIS A 601 36.51 -42.92 -39.02
C HIS A 601 35.73 -42.05 -38.03
N ASP A 602 35.82 -42.36 -36.73
CA ASP A 602 35.19 -41.56 -35.68
C ASP A 602 35.79 -40.15 -35.60
N ILE A 603 37.12 -40.03 -35.68
CA ILE A 603 37.80 -38.73 -35.67
C ILE A 603 37.33 -37.88 -36.84
N GLU A 604 37.24 -38.43 -38.06
CA GLU A 604 36.77 -37.69 -39.23
C GLU A 604 35.30 -37.27 -39.10
N LYS A 605 34.44 -38.14 -38.55
CA LYS A 605 33.03 -37.81 -38.29
C LYS A 605 32.89 -36.69 -37.25
N MET A 606 33.64 -36.75 -36.15
CA MET A 606 33.66 -35.71 -35.12
C MET A 606 34.19 -34.40 -35.68
N LEU A 607 35.28 -34.43 -36.46
CA LEU A 607 35.86 -33.23 -37.06
C LEU A 607 34.88 -32.51 -38.00
N LYS A 608 34.08 -33.26 -38.77
CA LYS A 608 33.01 -32.68 -39.61
C LYS A 608 31.95 -31.94 -38.77
N VAL A 609 31.55 -32.51 -37.64
CA VAL A 609 30.58 -31.89 -36.73
C VAL A 609 31.19 -30.63 -36.10
N VAL A 610 32.39 -30.73 -35.54
CA VAL A 610 33.08 -29.59 -34.89
C VAL A 610 33.29 -28.44 -35.87
N LYS A 611 33.72 -28.73 -37.11
CA LYS A 611 33.88 -27.72 -38.16
C LYS A 611 32.55 -27.04 -38.48
N ARG A 612 31.46 -27.81 -38.64
CA ARG A 612 30.12 -27.26 -38.89
C ARG A 612 29.66 -26.33 -37.76
N GLU A 613 29.82 -26.74 -36.51
CA GLU A 613 29.39 -25.93 -35.37
C GLU A 613 30.27 -24.69 -35.19
N LYS A 614 31.58 -24.79 -35.46
CA LYS A 614 32.49 -23.64 -35.52
C LYS A 614 32.10 -22.64 -36.61
N ASP A 615 31.85 -23.11 -37.83
CA ASP A 615 31.42 -22.27 -38.96
C ASP A 615 30.06 -21.61 -38.66
N LEU A 616 29.15 -22.33 -37.99
CA LEU A 616 27.88 -21.78 -37.51
C LEU A 616 28.09 -20.65 -36.50
N LEU A 617 28.96 -20.83 -35.50
CA LEU A 617 29.28 -19.79 -34.51
C LEU A 617 29.89 -18.54 -35.16
N VAL A 618 30.77 -18.71 -36.16
CA VAL A 618 31.32 -17.59 -36.94
C VAL A 618 30.24 -16.87 -37.74
N GLY A 619 29.36 -17.63 -38.41
CA GLY A 619 28.25 -17.07 -39.19
C GLY A 619 27.25 -16.32 -38.30
N LEU A 620 26.90 -16.88 -37.15
CA LEU A 620 26.01 -16.24 -36.18
C LEU A 620 26.65 -15.00 -35.58
N GLY A 621 27.94 -15.03 -35.24
CA GLY A 621 28.69 -13.86 -34.76
C GLY A 621 28.67 -12.69 -35.75
N ARG A 622 28.80 -12.96 -37.06
CA ARG A 622 28.66 -11.94 -38.12
C ARG A 622 27.25 -11.33 -38.16
N SER A 623 26.22 -12.17 -38.02
CA SER A 623 24.83 -11.74 -38.13
C SER A 623 24.34 -10.96 -36.90
N MET A 624 24.91 -11.21 -35.72
CA MET A 624 24.50 -10.59 -34.46
C MET A 624 25.32 -9.34 -34.12
N HIS A 625 25.35 -8.37 -35.05
CA HIS A 625 26.09 -7.12 -34.88
C HIS A 625 25.61 -6.34 -33.65
N GLY A 626 26.55 -5.81 -32.85
CA GLY A 626 26.25 -5.07 -31.62
C GLY A 626 25.92 -5.95 -30.40
N THR A 627 26.16 -7.27 -30.47
CA THR A 627 26.07 -8.18 -29.33
C THR A 627 27.45 -8.72 -28.95
N ILE A 628 27.57 -9.32 -27.76
CA ILE A 628 28.83 -9.95 -27.34
C ILE A 628 29.31 -11.05 -28.29
N PHE A 629 28.38 -11.68 -29.01
CA PHE A 629 28.67 -12.77 -29.92
C PHE A 629 29.34 -12.31 -31.21
N THR A 630 29.38 -11.00 -31.49
CA THR A 630 30.19 -10.45 -32.59
C THR A 630 31.69 -10.76 -32.39
N LEU A 631 32.15 -10.87 -31.14
CA LEU A 631 33.53 -11.22 -30.81
C LEU A 631 33.89 -12.67 -31.17
N LEU A 632 32.91 -13.54 -31.44
CA LEU A 632 33.17 -14.91 -31.90
C LEU A 632 33.83 -14.94 -33.28
N GLN A 633 33.52 -13.98 -34.15
CA GLN A 633 34.14 -13.95 -35.48
C GLN A 633 35.66 -13.79 -35.40
N PRO A 634 36.23 -12.70 -34.84
CA PRO A 634 37.67 -12.49 -34.84
C PRO A 634 38.46 -13.52 -34.03
N LEU A 635 37.83 -14.22 -33.07
CA LEU A 635 38.51 -15.24 -32.26
C LEU A 635 38.51 -16.63 -32.90
N LEU A 636 37.63 -16.89 -33.87
CA LEU A 636 37.45 -18.20 -34.49
C LEU A 636 37.89 -18.28 -35.95
N THR A 637 37.99 -17.14 -36.65
CA THR A 637 38.63 -17.00 -37.96
C THR A 637 40.13 -16.88 -37.81
#